data_AF-A0A9D1K969-F1
#
_entry.id   AF-A0A9D1K969-F1
#
_cell.length_a   1.000
_cell.length_b   1.000
_cell.length_c   1.000
_cell.angle_alpha   90.00
_cell.angle_beta   90.00
_cell.angle_gamma   90.00
#
_symmetry.space_group_name_H-M   'P 1'
#
loop_
_entity.id
_entity.type
_entity.pdbx_description
1 polymer ?
#
loop_
_entity_poly.entity_id
_entity_poly.type
_entity_poly.pdbx_seq_one_letter_code
_entity_poly.pdbx_strand_id
1 'polypeptide(L)'
;MNAFLLIFGAVILAVGIAAGRYFGRGKGWKWVNVTGDRDRYDEKGVLRFLSKCMYALGGCFGGGFLLGGVLDLLWPVYAGMALTLGVCVFMLVYMNTGSRFLKK
;
A
#
# COMPACT_ATOMS: atom_id res chain seq x y z
N MET A 1 -26.40 -7.48 0.45
CA MET A 1 -25.03 -7.96 0.71
C MET A 1 -24.42 -8.35 -0.62
N ASN A 2 -23.41 -7.62 -1.09
CA ASN A 2 -22.93 -7.73 -2.46
C ASN A 2 -21.69 -8.64 -2.55
N ALA A 3 -21.88 -9.86 -3.07
CA ALA A 3 -20.83 -10.88 -3.15
C ALA A 3 -19.63 -10.46 -4.00
N PHE A 4 -19.85 -9.70 -5.07
CA PHE A 4 -18.77 -9.20 -5.91
C PHE A 4 -17.84 -8.26 -5.13
N LEU A 5 -18.41 -7.28 -4.42
CA LEU A 5 -17.63 -6.33 -3.61
C LEU A 5 -16.85 -7.05 -2.51
N LEU A 6 -17.43 -8.07 -1.89
CA LEU A 6 -16.77 -8.88 -0.86
C LEU A 6 -15.57 -9.64 -1.42
N ILE A 7 -15.75 -10.39 -2.51
CA ILE A 7 -14.68 -11.19 -3.11
C ILE A 7 -13.56 -10.28 -3.60
N PHE A 8 -13.91 -9.21 -4.32
CA PHE A 8 -12.92 -8.28 -4.86
C PHE A 8 -12.13 -7.57 -3.75
N GLY A 9 -12.83 -7.06 -2.72
CA GLY A 9 -12.20 -6.43 -1.56
C GLY A 9 -11.30 -7.39 -0.79
N ALA A 10 -11.72 -8.64 -0.58
CA ALA A 10 -10.93 -9.66 0.09
C ALA A 10 -9.65 -10.01 -0.67
N VAL A 11 -9.72 -10.15 -1.99
CA VAL A 11 -8.55 -10.42 -2.84
C VAL A 11 -7.54 -9.28 -2.73
N ILE A 12 -7.98 -8.02 -2.83
CA ILE A 12 -7.09 -6.87 -2.74
C ILE A 12 -6.46 -6.74 -1.36
N LEU A 13 -7.24 -6.93 -0.30
CA LEU A 13 -6.73 -6.93 1.07
C LEU A 13 -5.69 -8.04 1.26
N ALA A 14 -5.97 -9.26 0.77
CA ALA A 14 -5.05 -10.39 0.86
C ALA A 14 -3.73 -10.10 0.12
N VAL A 15 -3.80 -9.53 -1.09
CA VAL A 15 -2.61 -9.11 -1.86
C VAL A 15 -1.83 -8.03 -1.10
N GLY A 16 -2.49 -7.02 -0.56
CA GLY A 16 -1.85 -5.96 0.23
C GLY A 16 -1.16 -6.50 1.48
N ILE A 17 -1.79 -7.44 2.20
CA ILE A 17 -1.20 -8.11 3.36
C ILE A 17 0.00 -8.97 2.95
N ALA A 18 -0.13 -9.77 1.88
CA ALA A 18 0.92 -10.65 1.40
C ALA A 18 2.15 -9.83 0.94
N ALA A 19 1.94 -8.79 0.13
CA ALA A 19 2.99 -7.89 -0.33
C ALA A 19 3.62 -7.11 0.84
N GLY A 20 2.80 -6.59 1.76
CA GLY A 20 3.25 -5.92 2.97
C GLY A 20 4.16 -6.81 3.81
N ARG A 21 3.77 -8.07 4.03
CA ARG A 21 4.57 -9.05 4.78
C ARG A 21 5.84 -9.45 4.02
N TYR A 22 5.78 -9.55 2.70
CA TYR A 22 6.92 -9.87 1.85
C TYR A 22 8.00 -8.79 1.93
N PHE A 23 7.64 -7.52 1.71
CA PHE A 23 8.56 -6.38 1.84
C PHE A 23 9.06 -6.19 3.27
N GLY A 24 8.20 -6.39 4.27
CA GLY A 24 8.57 -6.24 5.68
C GLY A 24 9.63 -7.24 6.16
N ARG A 25 9.75 -8.38 5.46
CA ARG A 25 10.82 -9.38 5.67
C ARG A 25 12.13 -9.03 4.95
N GLY A 26 12.25 -7.84 4.36
CA GLY A 26 13.42 -7.42 3.61
C GLY A 26 13.55 -8.11 2.24
N LYS A 27 12.45 -8.65 1.69
CA LYS A 27 12.44 -9.25 0.36
C LYS A 27 11.88 -8.27 -0.66
N GLY A 28 12.28 -8.43 -1.92
CA GLY A 28 11.70 -7.71 -3.04
C GLY A 28 12.44 -6.46 -3.49
N TRP A 29 13.62 -6.17 -2.92
CA TRP A 29 14.45 -5.04 -3.37
C TRP A 29 14.64 -5.06 -4.88
N LYS A 30 14.97 -6.22 -5.47
CA LYS A 30 15.14 -6.38 -6.92
C LYS A 30 14.02 -5.80 -7.81
N TRP A 31 12.80 -5.65 -7.28
CA TRP A 31 11.64 -5.10 -7.99
C TRP A 31 11.43 -3.60 -7.76
N VAL A 32 12.16 -3.01 -6.83
CA VAL A 32 12.10 -1.58 -6.53
C VAL A 32 12.91 -0.82 -7.56
N ASN A 33 12.23 0.04 -8.31
CA ASN A 33 12.85 1.00 -9.21
C ASN A 33 13.16 2.27 -8.42
N VAL A 34 14.39 2.75 -8.55
CA VAL A 34 14.87 4.00 -7.96
C VAL A 34 15.41 4.90 -9.06
N THR A 35 15.24 6.20 -8.88
CA THR A 35 15.83 7.19 -9.77
C THR A 35 17.27 7.49 -9.33
N GLY A 36 18.22 7.29 -10.23
CA GLY A 36 19.65 7.51 -9.98
C GLY A 36 20.37 6.27 -9.45
N ASP A 37 21.39 6.51 -8.63
CA ASP A 37 22.26 5.46 -8.12
C ASP A 37 21.58 4.67 -6.99
N ARG A 38 21.35 3.39 -7.27
CA ARG A 38 20.66 2.46 -6.37
C ARG A 38 21.45 2.15 -5.11
N ASP A 39 22.78 2.20 -5.17
CA ASP A 39 23.64 1.85 -4.05
C ASP A 39 23.66 2.91 -2.96
N ARG A 40 23.14 4.11 -3.25
CA ARG A 40 22.98 5.20 -2.27
C ARG A 40 21.82 5.00 -1.31
N TYR A 41 20.88 4.10 -1.61
CA TYR A 41 19.67 3.95 -0.82
C TYR A 41 19.80 2.86 0.25
N ASP A 42 19.27 3.12 1.45
CA ASP A 42 19.05 2.11 2.49
C ASP A 42 17.89 1.19 2.09
N GLU A 43 18.25 0.07 1.46
CA GLU A 43 17.34 -1.00 1.06
C GLU A 43 16.36 -1.40 2.18
N LYS A 44 16.85 -1.57 3.42
CA LYS A 44 16.01 -2.01 4.53
C LYS A 44 14.99 -0.94 4.90
N GLY A 45 15.40 0.33 4.90
CA GLY A 45 14.52 1.48 5.11
C GLY A 45 13.42 1.54 4.06
N VAL A 46 13.77 1.43 2.78
CA VAL A 46 12.82 1.49 1.66
C VAL A 46 11.83 0.32 1.72
N LEU A 47 12.31 -0.92 1.91
CA LEU A 47 11.44 -2.09 1.97
C LEU A 47 10.48 -2.06 3.16
N ARG A 48 10.92 -1.58 4.33
CA ARG A 48 10.04 -1.36 5.49
C ARG A 48 8.98 -0.31 5.20
N PHE A 49 9.32 0.72 4.44
CA PHE A 49 8.34 1.71 4.02
C PHE A 49 7.34 1.13 3.03
N LEU A 50 7.80 0.44 1.98
CA LEU A 50 6.92 -0.25 1.02
C LEU A 50 6.00 -1.27 1.69
N SER A 51 6.47 -1.96 2.73
CA SER A 51 5.65 -2.85 3.57
C SER A 51 4.45 -2.12 4.16
N LYS A 52 4.68 -0.99 4.82
CA LYS A 52 3.61 -0.13 5.37
C LYS A 52 2.71 0.39 4.27
N CYS A 53 3.26 0.68 3.09
CA CYS A 53 2.48 1.14 1.96
C CYS A 53 1.48 0.10 1.46
N MET A 54 1.91 -1.15 1.30
CA MET A 54 1.03 -2.22 0.84
C MET A 54 -0.09 -2.52 1.85
N TYR A 55 0.20 -2.45 3.16
CA TYR A 55 -0.84 -2.58 4.19
C TYR A 55 -1.85 -1.44 4.12
N ALA A 56 -1.39 -0.19 3.98
CA ALA A 56 -2.28 0.97 3.89
C ALA A 56 -3.14 0.93 2.62
N LEU A 57 -2.55 0.66 1.45
CA LEU A 57 -3.28 0.58 0.19
C LEU A 57 -4.29 -0.58 0.17
N GLY A 58 -3.88 -1.77 0.64
CA GLY A 58 -4.77 -2.93 0.75
C GLY A 58 -5.89 -2.71 1.76
N GLY A 59 -5.59 -2.09 2.90
CA GLY A 59 -6.56 -1.75 3.95
C GLY A 59 -7.59 -0.71 3.50
N CYS A 60 -7.15 0.40 2.90
CA CYS A 60 -8.05 1.45 2.44
C CYS A 60 -8.92 0.97 1.27
N PHE A 61 -8.30 0.40 0.24
CA PHE A 61 -9.01 0.00 -0.97
C PHE A 61 -9.82 -1.28 -0.71
N GLY A 62 -9.17 -2.37 -0.30
CA GLY A 62 -9.84 -3.64 -0.02
C GLY A 62 -10.87 -3.52 1.11
N GLY A 63 -10.55 -2.79 2.17
CA GLY A 63 -11.47 -2.53 3.28
C GLY A 63 -12.71 -1.71 2.87
N GLY A 64 -12.55 -0.70 2.01
CA GLY A 64 -13.69 0.06 1.48
C GLY A 64 -14.66 -0.81 0.67
N PHE A 65 -14.12 -1.71 -0.16
CA PHE A 65 -14.93 -2.69 -0.91
C PHE A 65 -15.60 -3.73 -0.01
N LEU A 66 -14.90 -4.25 1.00
CA LEU A 66 -15.47 -5.17 1.99
C LEU A 66 -16.62 -4.50 2.77
N LEU A 67 -16.41 -3.29 3.28
CA LEU A 67 -17.44 -2.53 3.98
C LEU A 67 -18.64 -2.22 3.08
N GLY A 68 -18.39 -1.84 1.82
CA GLY A 68 -19.47 -1.63 0.85
C GLY A 68 -20.28 -2.90 0.57
N GLY A 69 -19.61 -4.05 0.49
CA GLY A 69 -20.25 -5.35 0.28
C GLY A 69 -21.09 -5.83 1.48
N VAL A 70 -20.60 -5.62 2.71
CA VAL A 70 -21.31 -5.96 3.95
C VAL A 70 -22.51 -5.04 4.17
N LEU A 71 -22.32 -3.73 4.01
CA LEU A 71 -23.35 -2.73 4.26
C LEU A 71 -24.33 -2.57 3.10
N ASP A 72 -24.04 -3.16 1.94
CA ASP A 72 -24.79 -3.00 0.70
C ASP A 72 -24.91 -1.52 0.25
N LEU A 73 -23.86 -0.75 0.50
CA LEU A 73 -23.77 0.67 0.19
C LEU A 73 -22.54 0.94 -0.68
N LEU A 74 -22.65 1.88 -1.61
CA LEU A 74 -21.52 2.27 -2.49
C LEU A 74 -20.60 3.32 -1.87
N TRP A 75 -21.09 4.14 -0.93
CA TRP A 75 -20.29 5.20 -0.32
C TRP A 75 -18.99 4.73 0.36
N PRO A 76 -18.91 3.56 1.03
CA PRO A 76 -17.65 3.07 1.61
C PRO A 76 -16.60 2.74 0.54
N VAL A 77 -17.04 2.34 -0.66
CA VAL A 77 -16.16 2.10 -1.81
C VAL A 77 -15.53 3.42 -2.24
N TYR A 78 -16.34 4.47 -2.42
CA TYR A 78 -15.84 5.81 -2.76
C TYR A 78 -14.91 6.37 -1.67
N ALA A 79 -15.27 6.21 -0.40
CA ALA A 79 -14.43 6.63 0.72
C ALA A 79 -13.09 5.87 0.75
N GLY A 80 -13.10 4.55 0.53
CA GLY A 80 -11.90 3.73 0.41
C GLY A 80 -10.98 4.19 -0.72
N MET A 81 -11.54 4.49 -1.90
CA MET A 81 -10.79 5.03 -3.03
C MET A 81 -10.17 6.40 -2.73
N ALA A 82 -10.93 7.31 -2.09
CA ALA A 82 -10.42 8.61 -1.68
C ALA A 82 -9.28 8.49 -0.66
N LEU A 83 -9.41 7.59 0.32
CA LEU A 83 -8.34 7.29 1.27
C LEU A 83 -7.10 6.72 0.58
N THR A 84 -7.27 5.80 -0.37
CA THR A 84 -6.17 5.26 -1.17
C THR A 84 -5.40 6.36 -1.89
N LEU A 85 -6.09 7.34 -2.49
CA LEU A 85 -5.44 8.49 -3.11
C LEU A 85 -4.65 9.33 -2.09
N GLY A 86 -5.24 9.62 -0.93
CA GLY A 86 -4.56 10.34 0.15
C GLY A 86 -3.30 9.62 0.64
N VAL A 87 -3.39 8.29 0.77
CA VAL A 87 -2.28 7.41 1.12
C VAL A 87 -1.17 7.48 0.06
N CYS A 88 -1.49 7.44 -1.23
CA CYS A 88 -0.52 7.61 -2.33
C CYS A 88 0.17 8.98 -2.28
N VAL A 89 -0.58 10.07 -2.09
CA VAL A 89 -0.01 11.43 -1.99
C VAL A 89 0.92 11.54 -0.79
N PHE A 90 0.47 11.06 0.38
CA PHE A 90 1.29 11.02 1.59
C PHE A 90 2.59 10.24 1.35
N MET A 91 2.52 9.10 0.67
CA MET A 91 3.71 8.29 0.38
C MET A 91 4.72 9.02 -0.49
N LEU A 92 4.25 9.66 -1.55
CA LEU A 92 5.08 10.45 -2.46
C LEU A 92 5.75 11.61 -1.72
N VAL A 93 5.03 12.36 -0.90
CA VAL A 93 5.61 13.44 -0.10
C VAL A 93 6.63 12.88 0.90
N TYR A 94 6.26 11.83 1.63
CA TYR A 94 7.11 11.25 2.66
C TYR A 94 8.44 10.72 2.10
N MET A 95 8.41 10.02 0.96
CA MET A 95 9.62 9.46 0.37
C MET A 95 10.57 10.51 -0.21
N ASN A 96 10.03 11.63 -0.69
CA ASN A 96 10.82 12.71 -1.30
C ASN A 96 11.31 13.76 -0.28
N THR A 97 10.86 13.70 0.97
CA THR A 97 11.23 14.69 1.99
C THR A 97 12.44 14.24 2.80
N GLY A 98 13.49 15.09 2.86
CA GLY A 98 14.56 15.00 3.86
C GLY A 98 15.54 13.83 3.66
N SER A 99 15.77 13.39 2.42
CA SER A 99 16.75 12.35 2.09
C SER A 99 16.61 11.05 2.91
N ARG A 100 15.38 10.74 3.36
CA ARG A 100 15.09 9.72 4.39
C ARG A 100 15.64 8.33 4.11
N PHE A 101 15.73 7.98 2.83
CA PHE A 101 16.15 6.65 2.42
C PHE A 101 17.57 6.61 1.87
N LEU A 102 18.34 7.69 1.95
CA LEU A 102 19.77 7.63 1.65
C LEU A 102 20.52 6.95 2.79
N LYS A 103 21.53 6.15 2.44
CA LYS A 103 22.51 5.66 3.41
C LYS A 103 23.19 6.86 4.04
N LYS A 104 23.38 6.79 5.36
CA LYS A 104 24.20 7.74 6.10
C LYS A 104 25.67 7.41 5.91
#